data_AF-A0AA41NHU4-F1
#
_entry.id   AF-A0AA41NHU4-F1
#
_cell.length_a   1.000
_cell.length_b   1.000
_cell.length_c   1.000
_cell.angle_alpha   90.00
_cell.angle_beta   90.00
_cell.angle_gamma   90.00
#
_symmetry.space_group_name_H-M   'P 1'
#
loop_
_entity.id
_entity.type
_entity.pdbx_description
1 polymer ?
#
loop_
_entity_poly.entity_id
_entity_poly.type
_entity_poly.pdbx_seq_one_letter_code
_entity_poly.pdbx_strand_id
1 'polypeptide(L)'
;METAWCPSNKQIRLPGCLVEFCQHRTTAVARAEPKGETHSKILEDPLGHPDFFNVKELFSVKSFFGARVHLGHKAGCQHRFMEPYIFGSLLDQDIINLELTASHLHLPLNFTAHVDCCKGTNLFVNHKRQFTRLFENTARDCSDYAHTLYFKGGLLTNALLLFGPTVHLSDFIIFLHHSTMSSSPT
;
A
#
# COMPACT_ATOMS: atom_id res chain seq x y z
N MET A 1 -18.44 15.96 17.81
CA MET A 1 -16.97 16.11 17.99
C MET A 1 -16.31 15.15 17.03
N GLU A 2 -16.21 15.54 15.76
CA GLU A 2 -15.58 14.74 14.70
C GLU A 2 -14.76 15.75 13.88
N THR A 3 -13.46 15.76 14.10
CA THR A 3 -12.53 16.60 13.35
C THR A 3 -12.10 15.85 12.10
N ALA A 4 -12.86 16.05 11.02
CA ALA A 4 -12.36 15.84 9.66
C ALA A 4 -12.11 17.22 9.05
N TRP A 5 -10.94 17.80 9.35
CA TRP A 5 -10.47 19.00 8.69
C TRP A 5 -8.95 19.06 8.71
N CYS A 6 -8.33 19.07 7.52
CA CYS A 6 -7.12 19.87 7.33
C CYS A 6 -6.99 20.25 5.85
N PRO A 7 -7.48 21.44 5.45
CA PRO A 7 -7.04 22.12 4.25
C PRO A 7 -5.85 22.98 4.64
N SER A 8 -4.65 22.59 4.26
CA SER A 8 -3.58 23.58 4.17
C SER A 8 -2.53 23.16 3.16
N ASN A 9 -2.50 23.94 2.09
CA ASN A 9 -1.36 24.16 1.22
C ASN A 9 -0.16 24.57 2.09
N LYS A 10 0.60 23.60 2.60
CA LYS A 10 1.85 23.83 3.33
C LYS A 10 2.91 22.89 2.78
N GLN A 11 3.87 23.50 2.12
CA GLN A 11 5.11 22.91 1.67
C GLN A 11 5.94 22.55 2.92
N ILE A 12 5.77 21.33 3.44
CA ILE A 12 6.55 20.82 4.56
C ILE A 12 7.76 20.09 3.99
N ARG A 13 8.94 20.71 4.13
CA ARG A 13 10.25 20.06 3.93
C ARG A 13 10.43 19.02 5.02
N LEU A 14 10.52 17.74 4.65
CA LEU A 14 10.86 16.64 5.57
C LEU A 14 12.34 16.22 5.41
N PRO A 15 13.00 15.80 6.51
CA PRO A 15 14.39 15.34 6.50
C PRO A 15 14.53 14.02 5.73
N GLY A 16 15.61 13.93 4.95
CA GLY A 16 15.87 12.86 3.99
C GLY A 16 16.15 11.51 4.65
N CYS A 17 15.44 10.47 4.17
CA CYS A 17 16.04 9.14 3.95
C CYS A 17 15.13 8.19 3.13
N LEU A 18 13.86 8.53 2.86
CA LEU A 18 12.97 7.73 1.99
C LEU A 18 12.30 8.52 0.85
N VAL A 19 12.52 9.84 0.80
CA VAL A 19 11.97 10.71 -0.27
C VAL A 19 12.87 10.73 -1.52
N GLU A 20 14.14 10.30 -1.43
CA GLU A 20 15.08 10.43 -2.54
C GLU A 20 14.86 9.43 -3.67
N PHE A 21 14.34 8.23 -3.38
CA PHE A 21 14.13 7.21 -4.42
C PHE A 21 12.98 7.59 -5.37
N CYS A 22 11.93 8.22 -4.83
CA CYS A 22 10.81 8.76 -5.60
C CYS A 22 11.07 10.19 -6.14
N GLN A 23 12.32 10.68 -6.09
CA GLN A 23 12.69 11.96 -6.72
C GLN A 23 13.74 11.81 -7.81
N HIS A 24 14.51 10.71 -7.86
CA HIS A 24 15.63 10.62 -8.81
C HIS A 24 15.28 10.03 -10.19
N ARG A 25 14.18 9.27 -10.34
CA ARG A 25 13.68 8.83 -11.66
C ARG A 25 12.40 9.52 -12.11
N THR A 26 11.51 9.84 -11.19
CA THR A 26 10.29 10.65 -11.42
C THR A 26 10.60 12.11 -11.76
N THR A 27 11.80 12.65 -11.46
CA THR A 27 12.20 13.98 -11.97
C THR A 27 12.41 14.00 -13.48
N ALA A 28 12.65 12.87 -14.14
CA ALA A 28 12.66 12.83 -15.61
C ALA A 28 11.25 13.03 -16.18
N VAL A 29 10.23 12.45 -15.55
CA VAL A 29 8.82 12.58 -15.97
C VAL A 29 8.21 13.90 -15.50
N ALA A 30 8.55 14.38 -14.30
CA ALA A 30 8.00 15.61 -13.73
C ALA A 30 8.63 16.91 -14.28
N ARG A 31 9.73 16.83 -15.07
CA ARG A 31 10.37 17.99 -15.72
C ARG A 31 9.93 18.23 -17.17
N ALA A 32 9.02 17.42 -17.71
CA ALA A 32 8.46 17.67 -19.03
C ALA A 32 7.37 18.75 -18.93
N GLU A 33 7.74 20.00 -19.19
CA GLU A 33 6.79 21.05 -19.62
C GLU A 33 5.90 20.49 -20.74
N PRO A 34 4.57 20.74 -20.75
CA PRO A 34 3.66 20.11 -21.69
C PRO A 34 3.81 20.73 -23.07
N LYS A 35 4.84 20.31 -23.81
CA LYS A 35 4.97 20.57 -25.24
C LYS A 35 4.10 19.56 -25.97
N GLY A 36 2.80 19.85 -26.09
CA GLY A 36 1.92 19.36 -27.15
C GLY A 36 2.02 17.88 -27.55
N GLU A 37 2.22 16.97 -26.59
CA GLU A 37 2.24 15.53 -26.84
C GLU A 37 1.09 14.87 -26.09
N THR A 38 0.35 14.04 -26.83
CA THR A 38 -0.91 13.41 -26.43
C THR A 38 -0.80 12.69 -25.08
N HIS A 39 -1.76 12.93 -24.18
CA HIS A 39 -1.92 12.27 -22.87
C HIS A 39 -1.72 10.74 -22.92
N SER A 40 -1.98 10.11 -24.06
CA SER A 40 -1.76 8.67 -24.28
C SER A 40 -0.28 8.26 -24.24
N LYS A 41 0.66 9.08 -24.74
CA LYS A 41 2.09 8.69 -24.77
C LYS A 41 2.70 8.61 -23.37
N ILE A 42 2.35 9.56 -22.51
CA ILE A 42 2.83 9.63 -21.12
C ILE A 42 2.36 8.41 -20.31
N LEU A 43 1.19 7.85 -20.64
CA LEU A 43 0.62 6.67 -19.98
C LEU A 43 1.13 5.35 -20.56
N GLU A 44 1.44 5.29 -21.86
CA GLU A 44 1.88 4.05 -22.52
C GLU A 44 3.37 3.76 -22.32
N ASP A 45 4.21 4.78 -22.23
CA ASP A 45 5.66 4.63 -22.00
C ASP A 45 6.01 3.77 -20.76
N PRO A 46 5.39 3.94 -19.57
CA PRO A 46 5.69 3.11 -18.41
C PRO A 46 5.13 1.68 -18.52
N LEU A 47 4.12 1.42 -19.35
CA LEU A 47 3.49 0.08 -19.48
C LEU A 47 4.28 -0.87 -20.39
N GLY A 48 5.18 -0.34 -21.22
CA GLY A 48 6.03 -1.14 -22.11
C GLY A 48 7.19 -1.87 -21.40
N HIS A 49 7.46 -1.53 -20.14
CA HIS A 49 8.56 -2.10 -19.37
C HIS A 49 8.06 -2.94 -18.19
N PRO A 50 8.62 -4.15 -17.98
CA PRO A 50 8.13 -5.04 -16.92
C PRO A 50 8.46 -4.57 -15.49
N ASP A 51 9.44 -3.68 -15.32
CA ASP A 51 9.82 -3.08 -14.04
C ASP A 51 10.39 -1.67 -14.29
N PHE A 52 9.52 -0.72 -14.59
CA PHE A 52 9.90 0.66 -14.91
C PHE A 52 10.51 1.40 -13.71
N PHE A 53 9.96 1.15 -12.51
CA PHE A 53 10.36 1.82 -11.27
C PHE A 53 11.52 1.13 -10.54
N ASN A 54 12.01 0.00 -11.06
CA ASN A 54 13.09 -0.79 -10.47
C ASN A 54 12.79 -1.26 -9.05
N VAL A 55 11.57 -1.75 -8.84
CA VAL A 55 11.03 -2.13 -7.54
C VAL A 55 11.78 -3.32 -6.95
N LYS A 56 12.35 -4.19 -7.79
CA LYS A 56 13.11 -5.37 -7.35
C LYS A 56 14.30 -5.04 -6.47
N GLU A 57 14.92 -3.86 -6.62
CA GLU A 57 16.07 -3.47 -5.81
C GLU A 57 15.69 -3.07 -4.38
N LEU A 58 14.41 -2.78 -4.11
CA LEU A 58 13.95 -2.32 -2.81
C LEU A 58 13.99 -3.41 -1.73
N PHE A 59 13.93 -4.68 -2.12
CA PHE A 59 13.88 -5.79 -1.18
C PHE A 59 14.72 -6.99 -1.63
N SER A 60 15.14 -7.78 -0.66
CA SER A 60 15.84 -9.05 -0.88
C SER A 60 15.27 -10.11 0.06
N VAL A 61 15.35 -11.38 -0.34
CA VAL A 61 14.96 -12.53 0.50
C VAL A 61 15.69 -12.50 1.84
N LYS A 62 16.97 -12.06 1.85
CA LYS A 62 17.74 -11.86 3.08
C LYS A 62 17.11 -10.82 4.00
N SER A 63 16.53 -9.75 3.43
CA SER A 63 15.82 -8.71 4.18
C SER A 63 14.56 -9.27 4.84
N PHE A 64 13.78 -10.09 4.12
CA PHE A 64 12.59 -10.74 4.68
C PHE A 64 12.91 -11.71 5.79
N PHE A 65 14.03 -12.43 5.65
CA PHE A 65 14.52 -13.30 6.70
C PHE A 65 14.92 -12.50 7.95
N GLY A 66 15.68 -11.40 7.79
CA GLY A 66 16.05 -10.51 8.89
C GLY A 66 14.84 -9.86 9.59
N ALA A 67 13.79 -9.54 8.82
CA ALA A 67 12.53 -8.99 9.33
C ALA A 67 11.56 -10.05 9.88
N ARG A 68 11.92 -11.34 9.87
CA ARG A 68 11.12 -12.47 10.38
C ARG A 68 9.76 -12.65 9.69
N VAL A 69 9.64 -12.29 8.41
CA VAL A 69 8.40 -12.41 7.61
C VAL A 69 7.98 -13.87 7.38
N HIS A 70 8.93 -14.81 7.45
CA HIS A 70 8.68 -16.23 7.26
C HIS A 70 7.90 -16.89 8.41
N LEU A 71 7.71 -16.22 9.54
CA LEU A 71 7.01 -16.79 10.69
C LEU A 71 5.50 -16.69 10.48
N GLY A 72 4.82 -17.84 10.41
CA GLY A 72 3.37 -17.95 10.26
C GLY A 72 2.61 -17.94 11.59
N HIS A 73 1.46 -18.60 11.61
CA HIS A 73 0.73 -18.93 12.83
C HIS A 73 0.98 -20.40 13.19
N LYS A 74 0.28 -20.91 14.21
CA LYS A 74 0.27 -22.35 14.47
C LYS A 74 -0.48 -23.09 13.38
N ALA A 75 -0.08 -24.31 13.06
CA ALA A 75 -0.72 -25.16 12.04
C ALA A 75 -2.24 -25.32 12.25
N GLY A 76 -2.71 -25.32 13.50
CA GLY A 76 -4.15 -25.38 13.82
C GLY A 76 -4.96 -24.13 13.43
N CYS A 77 -4.30 -22.99 13.20
CA CYS A 77 -4.93 -21.75 12.75
C CYS A 77 -4.75 -21.51 11.24
N GLN A 78 -4.17 -22.48 10.52
CA GLN A 78 -3.91 -22.38 9.09
C GLN A 78 -5.23 -22.34 8.30
N HIS A 79 -5.29 -21.44 7.31
CA HIS A 79 -6.39 -21.40 6.36
C HIS A 79 -6.12 -22.31 5.15
N ARG A 80 -7.13 -23.02 4.63
CA ARG A 80 -6.97 -23.95 3.49
C ARG A 80 -6.34 -23.29 2.26
N PHE A 81 -6.71 -22.05 1.94
CA PHE A 81 -6.11 -21.31 0.81
C PHE A 81 -4.68 -20.82 1.06
N MET A 82 -4.17 -20.89 2.29
CA MET A 82 -2.78 -20.54 2.60
C MET A 82 -1.81 -21.71 2.42
N GLU A 83 -2.31 -22.94 2.29
CA GLU A 83 -1.52 -24.15 2.06
C GLU A 83 -0.45 -24.03 0.96
N PRO A 84 -0.73 -23.50 -0.26
CA PRO A 84 0.29 -23.42 -1.31
C PRO A 84 1.39 -22.38 -1.04
N TYR A 85 1.19 -21.46 -0.09
CA TYR A 85 2.17 -20.42 0.25
C TYR A 85 3.05 -20.82 1.45
N ILE A 86 2.73 -21.92 2.11
CA ILE A 86 3.47 -22.44 3.25
C ILE A 86 4.56 -23.39 2.75
N PHE A 87 5.78 -23.18 3.23
CA PHE A 87 6.93 -24.03 2.93
C PHE A 87 6.89 -25.34 3.73
N GLY A 88 6.47 -25.25 4.99
CA GLY A 88 6.33 -26.38 5.90
C GLY A 88 6.05 -25.91 7.32
N SER A 89 5.95 -26.83 8.27
CA SER A 89 5.75 -26.53 9.69
C SER A 89 6.90 -27.08 10.54
N LEU A 90 7.33 -26.31 11.54
CA LEU A 90 8.35 -26.68 12.50
C LEU A 90 7.81 -26.44 13.90
N LEU A 91 7.76 -27.48 14.75
CA LEU A 91 7.23 -27.37 16.12
C LEU A 91 5.80 -26.75 16.15
N ASP A 92 4.92 -27.21 15.27
CA ASP A 92 3.56 -26.71 15.06
C ASP A 92 3.45 -25.23 14.65
N GLN A 93 4.56 -24.61 14.25
CA GLN A 93 4.62 -23.25 13.73
C GLN A 93 4.82 -23.29 12.22
N ASP A 94 3.93 -22.65 11.47
CA ASP A 94 4.02 -22.61 10.01
C ASP A 94 5.13 -21.66 9.55
N ILE A 95 5.83 -22.06 8.49
CA ILE A 95 6.88 -21.30 7.84
C ILE A 95 6.40 -20.92 6.44
N ILE A 96 6.36 -19.62 6.16
CA ILE A 96 5.93 -19.08 4.86
C ILE A 96 7.09 -19.15 3.86
N ASN A 97 6.79 -19.51 2.61
CA ASN A 97 7.77 -19.52 1.54
C ASN A 97 8.13 -18.09 1.10
N LEU A 98 9.37 -17.69 1.38
CA LEU A 98 9.88 -16.34 1.07
C LEU A 98 10.14 -16.11 -0.42
N GLU A 99 10.44 -17.14 -1.21
CA GLU A 99 10.64 -16.99 -2.66
C GLU A 99 9.33 -16.62 -3.34
N LEU A 100 8.25 -17.32 -2.97
CA LEU A 100 6.89 -16.97 -3.39
C LEU A 100 6.50 -15.59 -2.87
N THR A 101 6.81 -15.27 -1.63
CA THR A 101 6.49 -13.94 -1.07
C THR A 101 7.18 -12.83 -1.87
N ALA A 102 8.44 -13.02 -2.26
CA ALA A 102 9.20 -12.05 -3.07
C ALA A 102 8.56 -11.82 -4.44
N SER A 103 8.14 -12.89 -5.14
CA SER A 103 7.47 -12.76 -6.44
C SER A 103 6.10 -12.08 -6.32
N HIS A 104 5.34 -12.42 -5.27
CA HIS A 104 4.01 -11.85 -5.02
C HIS A 104 4.07 -10.41 -4.52
N LEU A 105 5.15 -9.97 -3.87
CA LEU A 105 5.31 -8.59 -3.43
C LEU A 105 5.73 -7.65 -4.57
N HIS A 106 6.47 -8.16 -5.56
CA HIS A 106 6.91 -7.38 -6.71
C HIS A 106 5.74 -6.77 -7.50
N LEU A 107 4.72 -7.59 -7.78
CA LEU A 107 3.54 -7.19 -8.57
C LEU A 107 2.76 -6.00 -7.97
N PRO A 108 2.29 -6.04 -6.69
CA PRO A 108 1.53 -4.95 -6.10
C PRO A 108 2.38 -3.69 -5.89
N LEU A 109 3.68 -3.82 -5.61
CA LEU A 109 4.55 -2.65 -5.49
C LEU A 109 4.71 -1.94 -6.84
N ASN A 110 4.90 -2.69 -7.94
CA ASN A 110 4.92 -2.09 -9.28
C ASN A 110 3.57 -1.45 -9.63
N PHE A 111 2.46 -2.11 -9.29
CA PHE A 111 1.12 -1.57 -9.49
C PHE A 111 0.89 -0.26 -8.72
N THR A 112 1.29 -0.21 -7.45
CA THR A 112 1.19 1.00 -6.60
C THR A 112 1.96 2.16 -7.24
N ALA A 113 3.19 1.90 -7.70
CA ALA A 113 4.00 2.92 -8.36
C ALA A 113 3.36 3.44 -9.66
N HIS A 114 2.66 2.58 -10.42
CA HIS A 114 1.88 3.01 -11.58
C HIS A 114 0.65 3.86 -11.20
N VAL A 115 -0.06 3.50 -10.12
CA VAL A 115 -1.20 4.28 -9.60
C VAL A 115 -0.73 5.68 -9.19
N ASP A 116 0.39 5.77 -8.48
CA ASP A 116 0.98 7.04 -8.05
C ASP A 116 1.44 7.89 -9.25
N CYS A 117 2.03 7.25 -10.25
CA CYS A 117 2.41 7.90 -11.51
C CYS A 117 1.20 8.50 -12.24
N CYS A 118 0.04 7.83 -12.14
CA CYS A 118 -1.24 8.30 -12.68
C CYS A 118 -1.95 9.33 -11.79
N LYS A 119 -1.36 9.74 -10.66
CA LYS A 119 -1.97 10.61 -9.63
C LYS A 119 -3.25 10.00 -9.02
N GLY A 120 -3.31 8.67 -8.95
CA GLY A 120 -4.34 7.96 -8.21
C GLY A 120 -4.17 8.17 -6.70
N THR A 121 -5.21 7.83 -5.94
CA THR A 121 -5.19 7.95 -4.48
C THR A 121 -5.15 6.59 -3.80
N ASN A 122 -4.21 6.40 -2.87
CA ASN A 122 -4.08 5.17 -2.09
C ASN A 122 -4.74 5.30 -0.71
N LEU A 123 -5.32 4.19 -0.24
CA LEU A 123 -5.86 4.07 1.10
C LEU A 123 -5.19 2.92 1.87
N PHE A 124 -4.44 3.27 2.90
CA PHE A 124 -3.88 2.30 3.85
C PHE A 124 -4.94 1.88 4.88
N VAL A 125 -5.24 0.59 4.94
CA VAL A 125 -6.19 0.03 5.91
C VAL A 125 -5.46 -0.88 6.89
N ASN A 126 -5.64 -0.59 8.18
CA ASN A 126 -5.11 -1.42 9.26
C ASN A 126 -6.08 -1.41 10.45
N HIS A 127 -6.26 -2.55 11.10
CA HIS A 127 -7.10 -2.66 12.30
C HIS A 127 -6.30 -2.92 13.58
N LYS A 128 -5.00 -3.22 13.47
CA LYS A 128 -4.17 -3.47 14.66
C LYS A 128 -3.73 -2.15 15.27
N ARG A 129 -4.27 -1.86 16.46
CA ARG A 129 -3.95 -0.68 17.27
C ARG A 129 -2.46 -0.51 17.58
N GLN A 130 -1.70 -1.61 17.61
CA GLN A 130 -0.25 -1.59 17.85
C GLN A 130 0.51 -0.74 16.82
N PHE A 131 0.04 -0.71 15.57
CA PHE A 131 0.74 -0.06 14.46
C PHE A 131 -0.01 1.16 13.91
N THR A 132 -1.11 1.58 14.53
CA THR A 132 -1.96 2.69 14.06
C THR A 132 -1.16 3.98 13.82
N ARG A 133 -0.38 4.43 14.81
CA ARG A 133 0.41 5.67 14.71
C ARG A 133 1.49 5.60 13.63
N LEU A 134 2.10 4.41 13.46
CA LEU A 134 3.11 4.18 12.44
C LEU A 134 2.51 4.42 11.04
N PHE A 135 1.32 3.88 10.79
CA PHE A 135 0.66 4.01 9.50
C PHE A 135 0.10 5.40 9.24
N GLU A 136 -0.48 6.06 10.26
CA GLU A 136 -0.93 7.45 10.12
C GLU A 136 0.23 8.40 9.79
N ASN A 137 1.42 8.17 10.38
CA ASN A 137 2.60 8.94 10.04
C ASN A 137 3.12 8.59 8.64
N THR A 138 3.21 7.30 8.30
CA THR A 138 3.68 6.86 6.97
C THR A 138 2.79 7.40 5.85
N ALA A 139 1.46 7.33 6.01
CA ALA A 139 0.53 7.87 5.04
C ALA A 139 0.64 9.40 4.94
N ARG A 140 0.84 10.10 6.07
CA ARG A 140 1.10 11.55 6.06
C ARG A 140 2.40 11.89 5.32
N ASP A 141 3.45 11.09 5.49
CA ASP A 141 4.74 11.28 4.83
C ASP A 141 4.66 10.98 3.33
N CYS A 142 3.87 9.98 2.92
CA CYS A 142 3.59 9.64 1.52
C CYS A 142 2.49 10.49 0.87
N SER A 143 1.89 11.45 1.58
CA SER A 143 0.73 12.23 1.12
C SER A 143 -0.51 11.40 0.71
N ASP A 144 -0.65 10.22 1.31
CA ASP A 144 -1.74 9.27 1.08
C ASP A 144 -2.74 9.23 2.25
N TYR A 145 -3.84 8.51 2.08
CA TYR A 145 -4.87 8.36 3.10
C TYR A 145 -4.67 7.09 3.93
N ALA A 146 -4.98 7.16 5.23
CA ALA A 146 -4.99 6.01 6.11
C ALA A 146 -6.31 5.90 6.87
N HIS A 147 -6.87 4.69 6.89
CA HIS A 147 -8.01 4.31 7.70
C HIS A 147 -7.58 3.21 8.69
N THR A 148 -7.20 3.65 9.89
CA THR A 148 -6.70 2.79 10.98
C THR A 148 -7.74 2.48 12.06
N LEU A 149 -8.86 3.21 12.04
CA LEU A 149 -9.90 3.15 13.05
C LEU A 149 -10.96 2.09 12.70
N TYR A 150 -12.04 2.10 13.47
CA TYR A 150 -13.18 1.22 13.22
C TYR A 150 -13.77 1.47 11.83
N PHE A 151 -13.84 0.42 11.03
CA PHE A 151 -14.41 0.51 9.69
C PHE A 151 -15.93 0.47 9.77
N LYS A 152 -16.55 1.64 9.65
CA LYS A 152 -18.00 1.75 9.63
C LYS A 152 -18.54 1.03 8.39
N GLY A 153 -19.53 0.16 8.60
CA GLY A 153 -20.23 -0.48 7.50
C GLY A 153 -20.80 0.57 6.54
N GLY A 154 -20.56 0.37 5.24
CA GLY A 154 -21.03 1.29 4.21
C GLY A 154 -20.08 2.44 3.83
N LEU A 155 -18.86 2.51 4.38
CA LEU A 155 -17.89 3.56 4.03
C LEU A 155 -17.60 3.63 2.52
N LEU A 156 -17.43 2.48 1.86
CA LEU A 156 -17.17 2.42 0.41
C LEU A 156 -18.47 2.28 -0.39
N THR A 157 -19.41 1.45 0.05
CA THR A 157 -20.63 1.15 -0.71
C THR A 157 -21.67 2.27 -0.64
N ASN A 158 -21.72 3.02 0.46
CA ASN A 158 -22.66 4.14 0.68
C ASN A 158 -21.91 5.48 0.83
N ALA A 159 -20.81 5.63 0.10
CA ALA A 159 -19.95 6.81 0.17
C ALA A 159 -20.70 8.09 -0.20
N LEU A 160 -21.58 8.04 -1.21
CA LEU A 160 -22.33 9.21 -1.67
C LEU A 160 -23.27 9.79 -0.61
N LEU A 161 -23.86 8.94 0.24
CA LEU A 161 -24.71 9.39 1.33
C LEU A 161 -23.89 9.84 2.55
N LEU A 162 -22.78 9.15 2.84
CA LEU A 162 -21.96 9.44 4.02
C LEU A 162 -21.10 10.70 3.87
N PHE A 163 -20.50 10.89 2.68
CA PHE A 163 -19.55 11.96 2.41
C PHE A 163 -20.13 13.05 1.51
N GLY A 164 -21.16 12.75 0.72
CA GLY A 164 -21.83 13.69 -0.18
C GLY A 164 -21.79 13.27 -1.67
N PRO A 165 -22.48 14.01 -2.54
CA PRO A 165 -22.72 13.60 -3.93
C PRO A 165 -21.46 13.64 -4.83
N THR A 166 -20.43 14.38 -4.44
CA THR A 166 -19.21 14.56 -5.23
C THR A 166 -18.01 14.08 -4.43
N VAL A 167 -17.77 12.78 -4.45
CA VAL A 167 -16.70 12.12 -3.68
C VAL A 167 -15.90 11.25 -4.63
N HIS A 168 -14.58 11.41 -4.61
CA HIS A 168 -13.67 10.47 -5.24
C HIS A 168 -13.26 9.43 -4.21
N LEU A 169 -13.52 8.17 -4.53
CA LEU A 169 -13.03 7.03 -3.76
C LEU A 169 -11.57 6.76 -4.11
N SER A 170 -10.89 6.06 -3.20
CA SER A 170 -9.53 5.61 -3.44
C SER A 170 -9.47 4.58 -4.57
N ASP A 171 -8.47 4.72 -5.44
CA ASP A 171 -8.26 3.85 -6.60
C ASP A 171 -7.59 2.53 -6.18
N PHE A 172 -6.79 2.58 -5.12
CA PHE A 172 -6.07 1.43 -4.59
C PHE A 172 -6.14 1.36 -3.07
N ILE A 173 -6.36 0.16 -2.54
CA ILE A 173 -6.50 -0.09 -1.10
C ILE A 173 -5.45 -1.10 -0.67
N ILE A 174 -4.63 -0.71 0.30
CA ILE A 174 -3.53 -1.52 0.82
C ILE A 174 -3.91 -2.02 2.21
N PHE A 175 -4.06 -3.34 2.34
CA PHE A 175 -4.32 -3.99 3.63
C PHE A 175 -3.01 -4.47 4.25
N LEU A 176 -2.68 -3.92 5.42
CA LEU A 176 -1.49 -4.34 6.17
C LEU A 176 -1.79 -5.48 7.13
N HIS A 177 -3.04 -5.55 7.59
CA HIS A 177 -3.51 -6.65 8.40
C HIS A 177 -4.90 -7.09 7.94
N HIS A 178 -4.97 -8.29 7.38
CA HIS A 178 -6.22 -8.98 7.09
C HIS A 178 -6.70 -9.67 8.38
N SER A 179 -7.24 -8.89 9.34
CA SER A 179 -8.08 -9.51 10.36
C SER A 179 -9.42 -9.76 9.68
N THR A 180 -10.12 -10.84 10.04
CA THR A 180 -11.57 -10.82 9.86
C THR A 180 -12.05 -9.55 10.53
N MET A 181 -12.58 -8.62 9.73
CA MET A 181 -13.31 -7.49 10.27
C MET A 181 -14.51 -8.11 10.97
N SER A 182 -14.36 -8.48 12.24
CA SER A 182 -15.51 -8.87 13.03
C SER A 182 -16.39 -7.64 13.04
N SER A 183 -17.52 -7.70 12.36
CA SER A 183 -18.68 -6.89 12.74
C SER A 183 -18.76 -6.95 14.26
N SER A 184 -18.84 -5.78 14.88
CA SER A 184 -18.82 -5.56 16.33
C SER A 184 -19.46 -6.67 17.16
N PRO A 185 -18.99 -6.89 18.41
CA PRO A 185 -19.70 -7.74 19.35
C PRO A 185 -21.09 -7.12 19.59
N THR A 186 -22.13 -7.79 19.10
CA THR A 186 -23.50 -7.60 19.58
C THR A 186 -23.72 -8.51 20.77
#